data_AF-A0A829GKX7-F1
#
_entry.id   AF-A0A829GKX7-F1
#
_cell.length_a   1.000
_cell.length_b   1.000
_cell.length_c   1.000
_cell.angle_alpha   90.00
_cell.angle_beta   90.00
_cell.angle_gamma   90.00
#
_symmetry.space_group_name_H-M   'P 1'
#
loop_
_entity.id
_entity.type
_entity.pdbx_description
1 polymer ?
#
loop_
_entity_poly.entity_id
_entity_poly.type
_entity_poly.pdbx_seq_one_letter_code
_entity_poly.pdbx_strand_id
1 'polypeptide(L)'
;MKNKTNVGLWDIKKIYKNPMSMVLIGLVLLCVGITFYFNNQTSKVISFESTIAKEIKNYKLGIAVLEKEIRSGSFSDQQKAMRRNDIKLSQKLLKRDLSIQKYLASKKWSQAYALRLKTIDMDKKLNQNETTDPTRKPLENAIERERLRFLALKKRNVQKYNEDFSANGTGFFLWTWQNIIPVLLTLVSVYIAVNLFGESYRSRINVSLLIPQLELVINMWHIGITWIVSSVLLLMTSLLTLSTGTIVNGFG
;
A
#
# COMPACT_ATOMS: atom_id res chain seq x y z
N MET A 1 -10.22 35.36 -40.53
CA MET A 1 -10.37 34.02 -39.92
C MET A 1 -9.07 33.24 -40.06
N LYS A 2 -8.11 33.41 -39.15
CA LYS A 2 -6.87 32.58 -39.10
C LYS A 2 -7.11 31.41 -38.13
N ASN A 3 -7.09 30.20 -38.68
CA ASN A 3 -6.87 28.87 -38.07
C ASN A 3 -7.40 28.62 -36.65
N LYS A 4 -8.67 28.19 -36.53
CA LYS A 4 -9.18 27.52 -35.32
C LYS A 4 -8.42 26.25 -34.95
N THR A 5 -7.81 25.56 -35.92
CA THR A 5 -6.97 24.37 -35.72
C THR A 5 -5.60 24.64 -35.09
N ASN A 6 -5.09 25.87 -35.17
CA ASN A 6 -3.80 26.23 -34.56
C ASN A 6 -3.90 26.59 -33.08
N VAL A 7 -5.08 26.98 -32.59
CA VAL A 7 -5.28 27.43 -31.19
C VAL A 7 -5.01 26.28 -30.22
N GLY A 8 -5.61 25.11 -30.47
CA GLY A 8 -5.40 23.90 -29.68
C GLY A 8 -3.97 23.41 -29.53
N LEU A 9 -3.27 23.27 -30.66
CA LEU A 9 -1.88 22.85 -30.65
C LEU A 9 -0.96 23.89 -29.99
N TRP A 10 -1.32 25.18 -30.09
CA TRP A 10 -0.58 26.25 -29.44
C TRP A 10 -0.74 26.20 -27.92
N ASP A 11 -1.95 26.00 -27.42
CA ASP A 11 -2.24 25.86 -25.97
C ASP A 11 -1.50 24.65 -25.37
N ILE A 12 -1.54 23.49 -26.03
CA ILE A 12 -0.81 22.28 -25.59
C ILE A 12 0.70 22.52 -25.59
N LYS A 13 1.24 23.13 -26.65
CA LYS A 13 2.67 23.45 -26.76
C LYS A 13 3.09 24.45 -25.68
N LYS A 14 2.20 25.35 -25.29
CA LYS A 14 2.42 26.34 -24.25
C LYS A 14 2.46 25.69 -22.86
N ILE A 15 1.53 24.78 -22.57
CA ILE A 15 1.54 23.99 -21.32
C ILE A 15 2.86 23.20 -21.24
N TYR A 16 3.24 22.46 -22.28
CA TYR A 16 4.47 21.66 -22.25
C TYR A 16 5.76 22.51 -22.11
N LYS A 17 5.81 23.69 -22.73
CA LYS A 17 6.98 24.58 -22.65
C LYS A 17 7.02 25.45 -21.40
N ASN A 18 5.97 25.44 -20.59
CA ASN A 18 5.94 26.22 -19.36
C ASN A 18 6.90 25.60 -18.34
N PRO A 19 7.92 26.32 -17.84
CA PRO A 19 8.86 25.77 -16.85
C PRO A 19 8.13 25.27 -15.59
N MET A 20 7.00 25.88 -15.23
CA MET A 20 6.20 25.49 -14.08
C MET A 20 5.45 24.16 -14.31
N SER A 21 5.15 23.77 -15.55
CA SER A 21 4.65 22.42 -15.86
C SER A 21 5.71 21.35 -15.67
N MET A 22 6.99 21.68 -15.91
CA MET A 22 8.12 20.78 -15.63
C MET A 22 8.29 20.56 -14.12
N VAL A 23 8.08 21.62 -13.32
CA VAL A 23 8.07 21.52 -11.84
C VAL A 23 6.96 20.56 -11.37
N LEU A 24 5.76 20.63 -11.95
CA LEU A 24 4.65 19.72 -11.60
C LEU A 24 4.97 18.26 -11.91
N ILE A 25 5.55 17.99 -13.09
CA ILE A 25 5.98 16.63 -13.44
C ILE A 25 7.06 16.14 -12.46
N GLY A 26 8.03 17.00 -12.12
CA GLY A 26 9.05 16.70 -11.11
C GLY A 26 8.44 16.38 -9.74
N LEU A 27 7.42 17.14 -9.32
CA LEU A 27 6.70 16.90 -8.07
C LEU A 27 5.96 15.57 -8.08
N VAL A 28 5.29 15.23 -9.18
CA VAL A 28 4.64 13.92 -9.36
C VAL A 28 5.66 12.78 -9.24
N LEU A 29 6.79 12.88 -9.94
CA LEU A 29 7.87 11.87 -9.89
C LEU A 29 8.43 11.73 -8.47
N LEU A 30 8.66 12.85 -7.78
CA LEU A 30 9.16 12.89 -6.43
C LEU A 30 8.16 12.27 -5.43
N CYS A 31 6.88 12.63 -5.52
CA CYS A 31 5.83 12.04 -4.68
C CYS A 31 5.72 10.52 -4.88
N VAL A 32 5.69 10.05 -6.13
CA VAL A 32 5.66 8.60 -6.43
C VAL A 32 6.93 7.91 -5.93
N GLY A 33 8.11 8.51 -6.12
CA GLY A 33 9.38 7.95 -5.69
C GLY A 33 9.50 7.83 -4.16
N ILE A 34 9.16 8.90 -3.43
CA ILE A 34 9.19 8.91 -1.96
C ILE A 34 8.21 7.90 -1.39
N THR A 35 6.96 7.91 -1.86
CA THR A 35 5.93 6.97 -1.37
C THR A 35 6.30 5.54 -1.68
N PHE A 36 6.80 5.26 -2.89
CA PHE A 36 7.31 3.94 -3.24
C PHE A 36 8.44 3.50 -2.31
N TYR A 37 9.42 4.37 -2.03
CA TYR A 37 10.54 4.07 -1.15
C TYR A 37 10.07 3.67 0.25
N PHE A 38 9.18 4.48 0.86
CA PHE A 38 8.65 4.19 2.19
C PHE A 38 7.80 2.92 2.21
N ASN A 39 6.93 2.70 1.22
CA ASN A 39 6.15 1.48 1.11
C ASN A 39 7.06 0.25 0.97
N ASN A 40 8.09 0.34 0.12
CA ASN A 40 9.03 -0.75 -0.09
C ASN A 40 9.79 -1.12 1.19
N GLN A 41 10.31 -0.12 1.92
CA GLN A 41 11.00 -0.38 3.18
C GLN A 41 10.06 -0.96 4.24
N THR A 42 8.87 -0.36 4.39
CA THR A 42 7.88 -0.78 5.39
C THR A 42 7.35 -2.19 5.09
N SER A 43 7.08 -2.50 3.82
CA SER A 43 6.60 -3.82 3.39
C SER A 43 7.56 -4.95 3.78
N LYS A 44 8.87 -4.70 3.72
CA LYS A 44 9.90 -5.67 4.12
C LYS A 44 9.91 -5.88 5.64
N VAL A 45 9.76 -4.80 6.42
CA VAL A 45 9.74 -4.85 7.88
C VAL A 45 8.47 -5.49 8.44
N ILE A 46 7.33 -5.29 7.79
CA ILE A 46 6.00 -5.79 8.17
C ILE A 46 5.58 -6.96 7.24
N SER A 47 6.55 -7.69 6.70
CA SER A 47 6.32 -8.89 5.87
C SER A 47 5.97 -10.10 6.73
N PHE A 48 5.34 -11.11 6.12
CA PHE A 48 5.07 -12.37 6.81
C PHE A 48 6.36 -13.06 7.26
N GLU A 49 7.39 -13.00 6.40
CA GLU A 49 8.74 -13.48 6.64
C GLU A 49 9.37 -12.79 7.87
N SER A 50 9.25 -11.47 7.98
CA SER A 50 9.72 -10.69 9.13
C SER A 50 8.97 -11.05 10.42
N THR A 51 7.64 -11.20 10.35
CA THR A 51 6.84 -11.65 11.49
C THR A 51 7.29 -13.02 11.99
N ILE A 52 7.47 -13.99 11.10
CA ILE A 52 7.94 -15.33 11.45
C ILE A 52 9.36 -15.28 12.04
N ALA A 53 10.26 -14.46 11.49
CA ALA A 53 11.61 -14.28 12.03
C ALA A 53 11.60 -13.69 13.46
N LYS A 54 10.74 -12.70 13.72
CA LYS A 54 10.53 -12.12 15.05
C LYS A 54 9.95 -13.14 16.02
N GLU A 55 8.93 -13.90 15.61
CA GLU A 55 8.33 -14.98 16.42
C GLU A 55 9.40 -16.03 16.81
N ILE A 56 10.21 -16.51 15.85
CA ILE A 56 11.33 -17.43 16.11
C ILE A 56 12.31 -16.86 17.14
N LYS A 57 12.71 -15.59 16.98
CA LYS A 57 13.62 -14.91 17.92
C LYS A 57 13.00 -14.84 19.32
N ASN A 58 11.73 -14.47 19.42
CA ASN A 58 11.02 -14.35 20.68
C ASN A 58 10.88 -15.71 21.38
N TYR A 59 10.57 -16.79 20.67
CA TYR A 59 10.53 -18.13 21.27
C TYR A 59 11.89 -18.58 21.79
N LYS A 60 12.98 -18.34 21.05
CA LYS A 60 14.34 -18.68 21.52
C LYS A 60 14.71 -17.92 22.79
N LEU A 61 14.43 -16.61 22.83
CA LEU A 61 14.67 -15.78 24.01
C LEU A 61 13.79 -16.21 25.19
N GLY A 62 12.50 -16.44 24.97
CA GLY A 62 11.55 -16.87 26.01
C GLY A 62 11.94 -18.21 26.63
N ILE A 63 12.33 -19.19 25.81
CA ILE A 63 12.83 -20.48 26.30
C ILE A 63 14.09 -20.27 27.17
N ALA A 64 15.06 -19.50 26.71
CA ALA A 64 16.30 -19.26 27.45
C ALA A 64 16.05 -18.56 28.81
N VAL A 65 15.11 -17.62 28.85
CA VAL A 65 14.68 -16.93 30.08
C VAL A 65 14.03 -17.92 31.05
N LEU A 66 13.05 -18.70 30.58
CA LEU A 66 12.36 -19.70 31.41
C LEU A 66 13.32 -20.77 31.93
N GLU A 67 14.28 -21.23 31.13
CA GLU A 67 15.32 -22.17 31.56
C GLU A 67 16.26 -21.57 32.61
N LYS A 68 16.58 -20.27 32.51
CA LYS A 68 17.38 -19.57 33.52
C LYS A 68 16.61 -19.41 34.83
N GLU A 69 15.33 -19.06 34.75
CA GLU A 69 14.42 -18.97 35.89
C GLU A 69 14.25 -20.30 36.64
N ILE A 70 14.11 -21.41 35.92
CA ILE A 70 14.05 -22.74 36.55
C ILE A 70 15.37 -23.06 37.27
N ARG A 71 16.51 -22.68 36.69
CA ARG A 71 17.84 -22.93 37.25
C ARG A 71 18.18 -22.05 38.45
N SER A 72 17.61 -20.85 38.57
CA SER A 72 17.89 -19.95 39.70
C SER A 72 17.33 -20.44 41.04
N GLY A 73 16.49 -21.49 41.03
CA GLY A 73 15.98 -22.15 42.23
C GLY A 73 14.90 -21.38 42.98
N SER A 74 14.52 -20.17 42.52
CA SER A 74 13.64 -19.23 43.22
C SER A 74 12.14 -19.57 43.19
N PHE A 75 11.76 -20.68 42.55
CA PHE A 75 10.36 -21.05 42.29
C PHE A 75 9.96 -22.35 42.98
N SER A 76 8.69 -22.44 43.40
CA SER A 76 8.10 -23.69 43.88
C SER A 76 8.02 -24.74 42.77
N ASP A 77 7.82 -26.01 43.14
CA ASP A 77 7.76 -27.10 42.15
C ASP A 77 6.58 -26.95 41.18
N GLN A 78 5.43 -26.45 41.66
CA GLN A 78 4.28 -26.14 40.81
C GLN A 78 4.61 -25.03 39.80
N GLN A 79 5.31 -23.98 40.23
CA GLN A 79 5.75 -22.89 39.35
C GLN A 79 6.80 -23.35 38.33
N LYS A 80 7.70 -24.26 38.73
CA LYS A 80 8.65 -24.90 37.81
C LYS A 80 7.93 -25.78 36.79
N ALA A 81 6.90 -26.53 37.21
CA ALA A 81 6.09 -27.36 36.32
C ALA A 81 5.34 -26.53 35.26
N MET A 82 4.73 -25.40 35.66
CA MET A 82 4.09 -24.46 34.73
C MET A 82 5.09 -23.95 33.68
N ARG A 83 6.26 -23.47 34.11
CA ARG A 83 7.32 -23.00 33.19
C ARG A 83 7.82 -24.08 32.25
N ARG A 84 7.92 -25.34 32.70
CA ARG A 84 8.27 -26.47 31.82
C ARG A 84 7.20 -26.71 30.75
N ASN A 85 5.93 -26.54 31.09
CA ASN A 85 4.84 -26.61 30.10
C ASN A 85 4.93 -25.46 29.09
N ASP A 86 5.25 -24.25 29.55
CA ASP A 86 5.46 -23.08 28.67
C ASP A 86 6.65 -23.26 27.73
N ILE A 87 7.76 -23.82 28.22
CA ILE A 87 8.92 -24.20 27.39
C ILE A 87 8.50 -25.22 26.33
N LYS A 88 7.76 -26.27 26.72
CA LYS A 88 7.30 -27.31 25.80
C LYS A 88 6.39 -26.74 24.70
N LEU A 89 5.48 -25.83 25.06
CA LEU A 89 4.64 -25.12 24.11
C LEU A 89 5.49 -24.24 23.19
N SER A 90 6.40 -23.45 23.73
CA SER A 90 7.30 -22.57 22.98
C SER A 90 8.18 -23.35 22.00
N GLN A 91 8.70 -24.52 22.39
CA GLN A 91 9.46 -25.40 21.50
C GLN A 91 8.61 -25.94 20.34
N LYS A 92 7.35 -26.28 20.60
CA LYS A 92 6.40 -26.72 19.56
C LYS A 92 6.13 -25.59 18.54
N LEU A 93 5.90 -24.37 19.02
CA LEU A 93 5.68 -23.19 18.19
C LEU A 93 6.95 -22.82 17.39
N LEU A 94 8.11 -22.87 18.03
CA LEU A 94 9.42 -22.65 17.38
C LEU A 94 9.66 -23.64 16.24
N LYS A 95 9.39 -24.94 16.45
CA LYS A 95 9.54 -25.97 15.40
C LYS A 95 8.60 -25.70 14.21
N ARG A 96 7.36 -25.27 14.49
CA ARG A 96 6.40 -24.86 13.46
C ARG A 96 6.96 -23.68 12.65
N ASP A 97 7.44 -22.63 13.30
CA ASP A 97 7.84 -21.41 12.61
C ASP A 97 9.16 -21.55 11.85
N LEU A 98 10.09 -22.38 12.33
CA LEU A 98 11.24 -22.81 11.55
C LEU A 98 10.81 -23.57 10.29
N SER A 99 9.76 -24.38 10.38
CA SER A 99 9.20 -25.08 9.21
C SER A 99 8.53 -24.11 8.24
N ILE A 100 7.79 -23.12 8.75
CA ILE A 100 7.22 -22.03 7.95
C ILE A 100 8.34 -21.28 7.23
N GLN A 101 9.39 -20.85 7.95
CA GLN A 101 10.54 -20.15 7.38
C GLN A 101 11.19 -20.94 6.24
N LYS A 102 11.37 -22.26 6.42
CA LYS A 102 11.89 -23.15 5.36
C LYS A 102 10.98 -23.19 4.13
N TYR A 103 9.67 -23.27 4.33
CA TYR A 103 8.70 -23.24 3.23
C TYR A 103 8.69 -21.90 2.50
N LEU A 104 8.76 -20.77 3.23
CA LEU A 104 8.85 -19.43 2.65
C LEU A 104 10.14 -19.27 1.82
N ALA A 105 11.29 -19.71 2.35
CA ALA A 105 12.56 -19.68 1.63
C ALA A 105 12.55 -20.53 0.34
N SER A 106 11.76 -21.62 0.34
CA SER A 106 11.60 -22.50 -0.83
C SER A 106 10.43 -22.10 -1.74
N LYS A 107 9.82 -20.92 -1.54
CA LYS A 107 8.62 -20.44 -2.26
C LYS A 107 7.42 -21.41 -2.21
N LYS A 108 7.35 -22.24 -1.16
CA LYS A 108 6.26 -23.20 -0.89
C LYS A 108 5.18 -22.54 -0.03
N TRP A 109 4.51 -21.54 -0.60
CA TRP A 109 3.60 -20.63 0.12
C TRP A 109 2.41 -21.36 0.74
N SER A 110 1.76 -22.24 -0.02
CA SER A 110 0.58 -22.99 0.44
C SER A 110 0.89 -23.85 1.69
N GLN A 111 2.07 -24.47 1.75
CA GLN A 111 2.52 -25.26 2.89
C GLN A 111 2.80 -24.38 4.12
N ALA A 112 3.44 -23.22 3.92
CA ALA A 112 3.64 -22.24 4.98
C ALA A 112 2.31 -21.77 5.57
N TYR A 113 1.33 -21.43 4.71
CA TYR A 113 0.01 -20.99 5.15
C TYR A 113 -0.81 -22.08 5.81
N ALA A 114 -0.66 -23.34 5.37
CA ALA A 114 -1.30 -24.47 6.05
C ALA A 114 -0.82 -24.61 7.50
N LEU A 115 0.46 -24.34 7.78
CA LEU A 115 0.97 -24.32 9.16
C LEU A 115 0.47 -23.11 9.95
N ARG A 116 0.41 -21.92 9.34
CA ARG A 116 -0.11 -20.71 10.00
C ARG A 116 -1.58 -20.84 10.35
N LEU A 117 -2.39 -21.40 9.45
CA LEU A 117 -3.83 -21.62 9.67
C LEU A 117 -4.12 -22.50 10.88
N LYS A 118 -3.28 -23.52 11.17
CA LYS A 118 -3.44 -24.34 12.38
C LYS A 118 -3.38 -23.51 13.66
N THR A 119 -2.57 -22.45 13.69
CA THR A 119 -2.47 -21.51 14.81
C THR A 119 -3.73 -20.68 14.92
N ILE A 120 -4.14 -20.06 13.81
CA ILE A 120 -5.35 -19.23 13.73
C ILE A 120 -6.59 -20.04 14.12
N ASP A 121 -6.68 -21.30 13.70
CA ASP A 121 -7.78 -22.19 14.07
C ASP A 121 -7.77 -22.55 15.58
N MET A 122 -6.58 -22.66 16.20
CA MET A 122 -6.48 -22.82 17.67
C MET A 122 -6.91 -21.56 18.38
N ASP A 123 -6.42 -20.39 17.95
CA ASP A 123 -6.78 -19.09 18.53
C ASP A 123 -8.28 -18.83 18.40
N LYS A 124 -8.88 -19.18 17.26
CA LYS A 124 -10.34 -19.12 17.05
C LYS A 124 -11.08 -20.00 18.04
N LYS A 125 -10.67 -21.25 18.25
CA LYS A 125 -11.32 -22.17 19.20
C LYS A 125 -11.22 -21.68 20.65
N LEU A 126 -10.06 -21.15 21.04
CA LEU A 126 -9.87 -20.58 22.37
C LEU A 126 -10.81 -19.39 22.60
N ASN A 127 -10.90 -18.48 21.63
CA ASN A 127 -11.79 -17.32 21.74
C ASN A 127 -13.28 -17.68 21.70
N GLN A 128 -13.68 -18.71 20.93
CA GLN A 128 -15.08 -19.16 20.84
C GLN A 128 -15.60 -19.85 22.10
N ASN A 129 -14.73 -20.54 22.83
CA ASN A 129 -15.11 -21.29 24.03
C ASN A 129 -15.19 -20.40 25.30
N GLU A 130 -14.80 -19.11 25.18
CA GLU A 130 -14.64 -18.19 26.30
C GLU A 130 -15.62 -16.99 26.27
N THR A 131 -16.95 -17.23 26.15
CA THR A 131 -18.08 -16.34 26.55
C THR A 131 -18.84 -15.50 25.49
N THR A 132 -20.05 -15.06 25.87
CA THR A 132 -21.03 -14.18 25.20
C THR A 132 -20.75 -12.67 25.38
N ASP A 133 -19.49 -12.25 25.51
CA ASP A 133 -19.13 -10.83 25.71
C ASP A 133 -19.19 -10.03 24.39
N PRO A 134 -20.08 -9.03 24.26
CA PRO A 134 -20.21 -8.22 23.04
C PRO A 134 -18.95 -7.40 22.71
N THR A 135 -18.06 -7.14 23.67
CA THR A 135 -16.80 -6.40 23.44
C THR A 135 -15.73 -7.23 22.73
N ARG A 136 -15.87 -8.56 22.67
CA ARG A 136 -14.93 -9.46 21.98
C ARG A 136 -15.27 -9.75 20.52
N LYS A 137 -16.46 -9.38 20.03
CA LYS A 137 -16.84 -9.50 18.61
C LYS A 137 -15.82 -8.89 17.62
N PRO A 138 -15.20 -7.72 17.87
CA PRO A 138 -14.18 -7.17 16.99
C PRO A 138 -12.94 -8.08 16.86
N LEU A 139 -12.54 -8.75 17.95
CA LEU A 139 -11.41 -9.68 17.95
C LEU A 139 -11.73 -10.94 17.15
N GLU A 140 -12.90 -11.53 17.36
CA GLU A 140 -13.36 -12.70 16.58
C GLU A 140 -13.41 -12.40 15.08
N ASN A 141 -13.95 -11.24 14.72
CA ASN A 141 -13.99 -10.78 13.32
C ASN A 141 -12.58 -10.57 12.74
N ALA A 142 -11.63 -10.08 13.54
CA ALA A 142 -10.24 -9.92 13.12
C ALA A 142 -9.57 -11.28 12.87
N ILE A 143 -9.77 -12.25 13.77
CA ILE A 143 -9.26 -13.63 13.63
C ILE A 143 -9.87 -14.30 12.40
N GLU A 144 -11.18 -14.19 12.19
CA GLU A 144 -11.83 -14.78 11.02
C GLU A 144 -11.37 -14.11 9.72
N ARG A 145 -11.20 -12.79 9.71
CA ARG A 145 -10.64 -12.08 8.56
C ARG A 145 -9.23 -12.55 8.23
N GLU A 146 -8.36 -12.70 9.24
CA GLU A 146 -7.00 -13.23 9.04
C GLU A 146 -7.06 -14.68 8.51
N ARG A 147 -7.94 -15.51 9.06
CA ARG A 147 -8.17 -16.89 8.62
C ARG A 147 -8.58 -16.97 7.15
N LEU A 148 -9.60 -16.21 6.75
CA LEU A 148 -10.10 -16.17 5.38
C LEU A 148 -9.02 -15.68 4.39
N ARG A 149 -8.20 -14.69 4.81
CA ARG A 149 -7.05 -14.23 4.02
C ARG A 149 -6.04 -15.35 3.79
N PHE A 150 -5.60 -16.04 4.85
CA PHE A 150 -4.66 -17.15 4.69
C PHE A 150 -5.25 -18.34 3.93
N LEU A 151 -6.56 -18.60 4.01
CA LEU A 151 -7.24 -19.60 3.18
C LEU A 151 -7.19 -19.23 1.69
N ALA A 152 -7.49 -17.98 1.34
CA ALA A 152 -7.42 -17.50 -0.03
C ALA A 152 -5.98 -17.57 -0.58
N LEU A 153 -4.99 -17.13 0.21
CA LEU A 153 -3.57 -17.19 -0.13
C LEU A 153 -3.09 -18.63 -0.31
N LYS A 154 -3.51 -19.54 0.58
CA LYS A 154 -3.20 -20.98 0.48
C LYS A 154 -3.76 -21.59 -0.80
N LYS A 155 -5.02 -21.26 -1.14
CA LYS A 155 -5.69 -21.75 -2.36
C LYS A 155 -4.98 -21.28 -3.62
N ARG A 156 -4.54 -20.01 -3.64
CA ARG A 156 -3.86 -19.40 -4.79
C ARG A 156 -2.37 -19.74 -4.86
N ASN A 157 -1.77 -20.19 -3.76
CA ASN A 157 -0.33 -20.46 -3.63
C ASN A 157 0.55 -19.27 -4.09
N VAL A 158 0.18 -18.07 -3.65
CA VAL A 158 0.90 -16.82 -3.96
C VAL A 158 1.54 -16.26 -2.70
N GLN A 159 2.58 -15.44 -2.87
CA GLN A 159 3.22 -14.75 -1.75
C GLN A 159 2.23 -13.77 -1.11
N LYS A 160 2.32 -13.63 0.22
CA LYS A 160 1.53 -12.67 0.99
C LYS A 160 2.22 -11.32 0.94
N TYR A 161 1.63 -10.36 0.24
CA TYR A 161 2.05 -8.97 0.27
C TYR A 161 1.44 -8.23 1.46
N ASN A 162 2.05 -7.09 1.82
CA ASN A 162 1.46 -6.17 2.77
C ASN A 162 0.42 -5.32 2.02
N GLU A 163 -0.84 -5.38 2.43
CA GLU A 163 -1.94 -4.66 1.77
C GLU A 163 -1.88 -3.15 2.05
N ASP A 164 -1.49 -2.77 3.26
CA ASP A 164 -1.48 -1.38 3.71
C ASP A 164 -0.30 -0.60 3.14
N PHE A 165 0.85 -1.27 3.00
CA PHE A 165 2.10 -0.72 2.48
C PHE A 165 2.58 -1.50 1.26
N SER A 166 1.69 -1.72 0.29
CA SER A 166 2.07 -2.53 -0.86
C SER A 166 3.09 -1.81 -1.74
N ALA A 167 4.13 -2.55 -2.11
CA ALA A 167 5.20 -2.11 -3.00
C ALA A 167 5.34 -2.98 -4.25
N ASN A 168 4.47 -3.99 -4.42
CA ASN A 168 4.35 -4.74 -5.67
C ASN A 168 3.61 -3.91 -6.72
N GLY A 169 3.68 -4.30 -8.00
CA GLY A 169 3.11 -3.51 -9.10
C GLY A 169 1.64 -3.12 -8.90
N THR A 170 0.76 -4.12 -8.77
CA THR A 170 -0.69 -3.91 -8.68
C THR A 170 -1.09 -3.24 -7.38
N GLY A 171 -0.51 -3.64 -6.25
CA GLY A 171 -0.82 -3.05 -4.95
C GLY A 171 -0.31 -1.62 -4.80
N PHE A 172 0.89 -1.31 -5.30
CA PHE A 172 1.39 0.07 -5.29
C PHE A 172 0.58 0.97 -6.21
N PHE A 173 0.16 0.48 -7.39
CA PHE A 173 -0.77 1.19 -8.25
C PHE A 173 -2.10 1.47 -7.54
N LEU A 174 -2.74 0.46 -6.94
CA LEU A 174 -4.01 0.62 -6.22
C LEU A 174 -3.90 1.58 -5.03
N TRP A 175 -2.82 1.48 -4.26
CA TRP A 175 -2.57 2.40 -3.15
C TRP A 175 -2.41 3.84 -3.64
N THR A 176 -1.63 4.05 -4.71
CA THR A 176 -1.44 5.37 -5.31
C THR A 176 -2.74 5.91 -5.90
N TRP A 177 -3.54 5.06 -6.52
CA TRP A 177 -4.86 5.39 -7.06
C TRP A 177 -5.82 5.91 -6.00
N GLN A 178 -5.81 5.30 -4.81
CA GLN A 178 -6.69 5.71 -3.72
C GLN A 178 -6.18 6.95 -2.98
N ASN A 179 -4.87 7.09 -2.77
CA ASN A 179 -4.34 8.07 -1.82
C ASN A 179 -3.66 9.29 -2.48
N ILE A 180 -3.08 9.13 -3.68
CA ILE A 180 -2.16 10.11 -4.26
C ILE A 180 -2.71 10.70 -5.56
N ILE A 181 -3.22 9.86 -6.47
CA ILE A 181 -3.76 10.29 -7.77
C ILE A 181 -4.87 11.35 -7.61
N PRO A 182 -5.86 11.22 -6.71
CA PRO A 182 -6.92 12.22 -6.58
C PRO A 182 -6.39 13.61 -6.22
N VAL A 183 -5.41 13.67 -5.30
CA VAL A 183 -4.80 14.92 -4.85
C VAL A 183 -3.97 15.55 -5.97
N LEU A 184 -3.12 14.75 -6.64
CA LEU A 184 -2.29 15.22 -7.75
C LEU A 184 -3.13 15.69 -8.94
N LEU A 185 -4.16 14.95 -9.30
CA LEU A 185 -5.07 15.30 -10.39
C LEU A 185 -5.77 16.62 -10.12
N THR A 186 -6.19 16.84 -8.87
CA THR A 186 -6.83 18.10 -8.45
C THR A 186 -5.85 19.27 -8.58
N LEU A 187 -4.64 19.14 -8.04
CA LEU A 187 -3.62 20.20 -8.11
C LEU A 187 -3.25 20.56 -9.55
N VAL A 188 -3.05 19.56 -10.41
CA VAL A 188 -2.70 19.80 -11.81
C VAL A 188 -3.86 20.40 -12.58
N SER A 189 -5.09 19.93 -12.35
CA SER A 189 -6.28 20.48 -13.02
C SER A 189 -6.50 21.94 -12.64
N VAL A 190 -6.34 22.30 -11.36
CA VAL A 190 -6.41 23.69 -10.89
C VAL A 190 -5.31 24.52 -11.54
N TYR A 191 -4.08 24.02 -11.60
CA TYR A 191 -2.98 24.74 -12.25
C TYR A 191 -3.24 25.00 -13.74
N ILE A 192 -3.67 23.99 -14.50
CA ILE A 192 -3.96 24.15 -15.93
C ILE A 192 -5.11 25.14 -16.12
N ALA A 193 -6.17 25.04 -15.31
CA ALA A 193 -7.28 25.98 -15.34
C ALA A 193 -6.81 27.42 -15.06
N VAL A 194 -6.02 27.66 -14.00
CA VAL A 194 -5.50 29.00 -13.68
C VAL A 194 -4.67 29.57 -14.82
N ASN A 195 -3.83 28.76 -15.47
CA ASN A 195 -3.04 29.25 -16.61
C ASN A 195 -3.92 29.57 -17.82
N LEU A 196 -4.85 28.69 -18.20
CA LEU A 196 -5.68 28.87 -19.39
C LEU A 196 -6.72 30.00 -19.21
N PHE A 197 -7.40 30.05 -18.06
CA PHE A 197 -8.42 31.07 -17.79
C PHE A 197 -7.80 32.42 -17.37
N GLY A 198 -6.59 32.42 -16.80
CA GLY A 198 -5.85 33.64 -16.47
C GLY A 198 -5.38 34.41 -17.70
N GLU A 199 -5.25 33.76 -18.87
CA GLU A 199 -4.78 34.41 -20.11
C GLU A 199 -5.72 35.48 -20.65
N SER A 200 -7.02 35.35 -20.40
CA SER A 200 -8.02 36.34 -20.81
C SER A 200 -7.87 37.67 -20.05
N TYR A 201 -7.13 37.67 -18.94
CA TYR A 201 -6.89 38.85 -18.12
C TYR A 201 -5.58 39.54 -18.49
N ARG A 202 -5.68 40.70 -19.15
CA ARG A 202 -4.51 41.56 -19.44
C ARG A 202 -4.70 42.91 -18.77
N SER A 203 -3.73 43.31 -17.94
CA SER A 203 -3.76 44.60 -17.23
C SER A 203 -5.06 44.86 -16.45
N ARG A 204 -5.55 43.85 -15.72
CA ARG A 204 -6.81 43.86 -14.93
C ARG A 204 -8.10 43.96 -15.75
N ILE A 205 -8.03 43.94 -17.08
CA ILE A 205 -9.19 43.94 -17.96
C ILE A 205 -9.36 42.54 -18.53
N ASN A 206 -10.57 42.00 -18.43
CA ASN A 206 -10.91 40.76 -19.09
C ASN A 206 -11.20 41.05 -20.57
N VAL A 207 -10.26 40.66 -21.44
CA VAL A 207 -10.30 40.93 -22.88
C VAL A 207 -11.42 40.10 -23.55
N SER A 208 -11.88 39.00 -22.95
CA SER A 208 -12.98 38.18 -23.49
C SER A 208 -14.34 38.90 -23.48
N LEU A 209 -14.54 39.83 -22.53
CA LEU A 209 -15.76 40.65 -22.44
C LEU A 209 -15.95 41.59 -23.63
N LEU A 210 -14.89 41.87 -24.40
CA LEU A 210 -14.95 42.72 -25.59
C LEU A 210 -15.58 42.00 -26.80
N ILE A 211 -15.67 40.66 -26.78
CA ILE A 211 -16.27 39.85 -27.87
C ILE A 211 -17.00 38.60 -27.30
N PRO A 212 -18.28 38.73 -26.90
CA PRO A 212 -18.98 37.70 -26.11
C PRO A 212 -19.23 36.36 -26.83
N GLN A 213 -19.35 36.36 -28.17
CA GLN A 213 -19.55 35.12 -28.93
C GLN A 213 -18.28 34.24 -29.01
N LEU A 214 -17.10 34.83 -28.82
CA LEU A 214 -15.82 34.12 -28.83
C LEU A 214 -15.52 33.46 -27.48
N GLU A 215 -16.01 34.06 -26.39
CA GLU A 215 -15.73 33.63 -25.01
C GLU A 215 -16.23 32.21 -24.72
N LEU A 216 -17.46 31.87 -25.12
CA LEU A 216 -18.03 30.55 -24.86
C LEU A 216 -17.27 29.43 -25.59
N VAL A 217 -16.88 29.68 -26.85
CA VAL A 217 -16.11 28.71 -27.66
C VAL A 217 -14.70 28.51 -27.08
N ILE A 218 -14.05 29.59 -26.65
CA ILE A 218 -12.71 29.55 -26.05
C ILE A 218 -12.76 28.83 -24.70
N ASN A 219 -13.75 29.12 -23.85
CA ASN A 219 -13.90 28.48 -22.55
C ASN A 219 -14.19 26.97 -22.68
N MET A 220 -15.07 26.57 -23.61
CA MET A 220 -15.29 25.15 -23.92
C MET A 220 -14.01 24.47 -24.40
N TRP A 221 -13.21 25.17 -25.21
CA TRP A 221 -11.93 24.67 -25.69
C TRP A 221 -10.92 24.47 -24.56
N HIS A 222 -10.81 25.44 -23.64
CA HIS A 222 -9.96 25.33 -22.45
C HIS A 222 -10.36 24.17 -21.53
N ILE A 223 -11.67 23.96 -21.32
CA ILE A 223 -12.17 22.81 -20.57
C ILE A 223 -11.75 21.51 -21.24
N GLY A 224 -11.93 21.40 -22.57
CA GLY A 224 -11.53 20.23 -23.35
C GLY A 224 -10.05 19.91 -23.23
N ILE A 225 -9.18 20.92 -23.39
CA ILE A 225 -7.72 20.76 -23.22
C ILE A 225 -7.37 20.32 -21.81
N THR A 226 -7.95 20.96 -20.79
CA THR A 226 -7.71 20.61 -19.38
C THR A 226 -8.05 19.14 -19.14
N TRP A 227 -9.19 18.68 -19.65
CA TRP A 227 -9.62 17.29 -19.55
C TRP A 227 -8.65 16.31 -20.22
N ILE A 228 -8.20 16.61 -21.44
CA ILE A 228 -7.26 15.78 -22.19
C ILE A 228 -5.92 15.69 -21.46
N VAL A 229 -5.35 16.83 -21.06
CA VAL A 229 -4.04 16.88 -20.39
C VAL A 229 -4.08 16.16 -19.04
N SER A 230 -5.13 16.39 -18.25
CA SER A 230 -5.32 15.68 -16.96
C SER A 230 -5.47 14.17 -17.15
N SER A 231 -6.20 13.73 -18.18
CA SER A 231 -6.37 12.31 -18.49
C SER A 231 -5.06 11.64 -18.92
N VAL A 232 -4.26 12.31 -19.76
CA VAL A 232 -2.94 11.81 -20.17
C VAL A 232 -2.01 11.72 -18.97
N LEU A 233 -2.00 12.73 -18.08
CA LEU A 233 -1.18 12.69 -16.88
C LEU A 233 -1.61 11.55 -15.93
N LEU A 234 -2.91 11.32 -15.79
CA LEU A 234 -3.44 10.20 -15.02
C LEU A 234 -2.99 8.84 -15.57
N LEU A 235 -3.02 8.67 -16.90
CA LEU A 235 -2.52 7.45 -17.54
C LEU A 235 -1.01 7.28 -17.32
N MET A 236 -0.23 8.35 -17.49
CA MET A 236 1.22 8.32 -17.29
C MET A 236 1.60 7.98 -15.84
N THR A 237 0.92 8.57 -14.86
CA THR A 237 1.16 8.27 -13.44
C THR A 237 0.73 6.85 -13.06
N SER A 238 -0.35 6.36 -13.64
CA SER A 238 -0.80 4.98 -13.47
C SER A 238 0.22 3.99 -14.02
N LEU A 239 0.72 4.23 -15.23
CA LEU A 239 1.76 3.41 -15.86
C LEU A 239 3.07 3.47 -15.08
N LEU A 240 3.47 4.65 -14.61
CA LEU A 240 4.68 4.83 -13.82
C LEU A 240 4.63 4.03 -12.51
N THR A 241 3.52 4.11 -11.77
CA THR A 241 3.37 3.43 -10.48
C THR A 241 3.35 1.91 -10.67
N LEU A 242 2.57 1.42 -11.63
CA LEU A 242 2.54 -0.01 -11.97
C LEU A 242 3.91 -0.53 -12.40
N SER A 243 4.62 0.22 -13.26
CA SER A 243 5.94 -0.17 -13.76
C SER A 243 6.97 -0.19 -12.62
N THR A 244 6.99 0.85 -11.79
CA THR A 244 7.94 0.97 -10.67
C THR A 244 7.79 -0.20 -9.69
N GLY A 245 6.56 -0.51 -9.28
CA GLY A 245 6.29 -1.64 -8.40
C GLY A 245 6.60 -3.00 -9.04
N THR A 246 6.29 -3.15 -10.34
CA THR A 246 6.52 -4.40 -11.07
C THR A 246 8.02 -4.68 -11.27
N ILE A 247 8.80 -3.67 -11.63
CA ILE A 247 10.25 -3.82 -11.88
C ILE A 247 10.98 -4.21 -10.60
N VAL A 248 10.62 -3.62 -9.46
CA VAL A 248 11.36 -3.82 -8.20
C VAL A 248 10.89 -5.05 -7.44
N ASN A 249 9.58 -5.30 -7.38
CA ASN A 249 8.98 -6.30 -6.49
C ASN A 249 8.11 -7.34 -7.22
N GLY A 250 8.02 -7.25 -8.55
CA GLY A 250 7.22 -8.16 -9.37
C GLY A 250 5.75 -7.74 -9.53
N PHE A 251 5.08 -8.43 -10.44
CA PHE A 251 3.63 -8.27 -10.65
C PHE A 251 2.90 -8.89 -9.45
N GLY A 252 2.03 -8.09 -8.82
CA GLY A 252 1.35 -8.42 -7.57
C GLY A 252 -0.01 -9.08 -7.76
#